data_AF-V2ZEM1-F1
#
_entry.id   AF-V2ZEM1-F1
#
_cell.length_a   1.000
_cell.length_b   1.000
_cell.length_c   1.000
_cell.angle_alpha   90.00
_cell.angle_beta   90.00
_cell.angle_gamma   90.00
#
_symmetry.space_group_name_H-M   'P 1'
#
loop_
_entity.id
_entity.type
_entity.pdbx_description
1 polymer ?
#
loop_
_entity_poly.entity_id
_entity_poly.type
_entity_poly.pdbx_seq_one_letter_code
_entity_poly.pdbx_strand_id
1 'polypeptide(L)'
;MWYVRDCSRKQKAQYQVRGRSGKPVTNTIPYGFKKDPEEKHHWLVDEEAADVVRRIFHLSAEGKGPQTIAKILMMDKVERPSYYLARQGRGTCQRKTDMSRPYDWTGNTIADMLAKPEYMGHTVNFRAYKPSYKDKKMIKRPPEEWLIFENTHEAIVDAETWKLAQRSRQTVRRTDTTGVANPLTGLLFCAECGARMYNHRCGGRALREGWKPDADSGLYPSDNYNCWIEKRPYSARLHGRTGATGYYNFRSCG
;
A
#
# COMPACT_ATOMS: atom_id res chain seq x y z
N MET A 1 -31.57 -29.37 -14.23
CA MET A 1 -31.03 -28.50 -13.14
C MET A 1 -31.34 -27.02 -13.41
N TRP A 2 -32.58 -26.56 -13.20
CA TRP A 2 -32.96 -25.15 -13.42
C TRP A 2 -32.97 -24.34 -12.11
N TYR A 3 -33.44 -24.96 -11.02
CA TYR A 3 -33.58 -24.34 -9.69
C TYR A 3 -32.28 -23.74 -9.12
N VAL A 4 -31.15 -24.46 -9.17
CA VAL A 4 -29.87 -23.99 -8.62
C VAL A 4 -29.36 -22.74 -9.35
N ARG A 5 -29.58 -22.67 -10.67
CA ARG A 5 -29.15 -21.52 -11.50
C ARG A 5 -29.98 -20.28 -11.18
N ASP A 6 -31.28 -20.47 -10.95
CA ASP A 6 -32.20 -19.41 -10.56
C ASP A 6 -31.95 -18.89 -9.15
N CYS A 7 -31.67 -19.77 -8.18
CA CYS A 7 -31.22 -19.36 -6.85
C CYS A 7 -29.91 -18.57 -6.90
N SER A 8 -28.94 -19.02 -7.70
CA SER A 8 -27.68 -18.28 -7.89
C SER A 8 -27.91 -16.90 -8.51
N ARG A 9 -28.80 -16.78 -9.51
CA ARG A 9 -29.17 -15.50 -10.13
C ARG A 9 -29.80 -14.55 -9.12
N LYS A 10 -30.76 -15.03 -8.31
CA LYS A 10 -31.42 -14.23 -7.26
C LYS A 10 -30.43 -13.75 -6.20
N GLN A 11 -29.53 -14.62 -5.73
CA GLN A 11 -28.49 -14.25 -4.76
C GLN A 11 -27.54 -13.18 -5.33
N LYS A 12 -27.12 -13.32 -6.60
CA LYS A 12 -26.29 -12.30 -7.28
C LYS A 12 -27.03 -10.96 -7.38
N ALA A 13 -28.31 -10.98 -7.74
CA ALA A 13 -29.12 -9.77 -7.81
C ALA A 13 -29.25 -9.09 -6.44
N GLN A 14 -29.53 -9.85 -5.38
CA GLN A 14 -29.60 -9.31 -4.02
C GLN A 14 -28.25 -8.74 -3.55
N TYR A 15 -27.13 -9.41 -3.88
CA TYR A 15 -25.78 -8.93 -3.60
C TYR A 15 -25.49 -7.59 -4.32
N GLN A 16 -25.92 -7.47 -5.58
CA GLN A 16 -25.79 -6.23 -6.35
C GLN A 16 -26.64 -5.09 -5.77
N VAL A 17 -27.91 -5.35 -5.45
CA VAL A 17 -28.80 -4.36 -4.83
C VAL A 17 -28.23 -3.86 -3.50
N ARG A 18 -27.78 -4.78 -2.64
CA ARG A 18 -27.15 -4.42 -1.36
C ARG A 18 -25.87 -3.62 -1.52
N GLY A 19 -25.02 -3.99 -2.47
CA GLY A 19 -23.77 -3.25 -2.69
C GLY A 19 -23.99 -1.88 -3.32
N ARG A 20 -25.06 -1.71 -4.09
CA ARG A 20 -25.46 -0.42 -4.68
C ARG A 20 -26.13 0.53 -3.69
N SER A 21 -26.64 0.03 -2.56
CA SER A 21 -27.31 0.85 -1.55
C SER A 21 -26.35 1.52 -0.56
N GLY A 22 -25.04 1.54 -0.83
CA GLY A 22 -24.03 2.12 0.07
C GLY A 22 -23.64 1.29 1.29
N LYS A 23 -24.34 0.18 1.55
CA LYS A 23 -24.07 -0.67 2.71
C LYS A 23 -22.86 -1.57 2.45
N PRO A 24 -21.95 -1.76 3.42
CA PRO A 24 -20.85 -2.71 3.26
C PRO A 24 -21.36 -4.11 2.99
N VAL A 25 -20.90 -4.72 1.89
CA VAL A 25 -21.32 -6.08 1.53
C VAL A 25 -20.45 -7.14 2.21
N THR A 26 -19.20 -6.78 2.53
CA THR A 26 -18.27 -7.66 3.25
C THR A 26 -18.51 -7.63 4.75
N ASN A 27 -18.48 -8.82 5.36
CA ASN A 27 -18.54 -8.96 6.82
C ASN A 27 -17.20 -8.67 7.51
N THR A 28 -16.14 -8.43 6.75
CA THR A 28 -14.81 -8.09 7.28
C THR A 28 -14.75 -6.59 7.52
N ILE A 29 -14.49 -6.20 8.75
CA ILE A 29 -14.39 -4.81 9.20
C ILE A 29 -12.91 -4.44 9.19
N PRO A 30 -12.52 -3.27 8.65
CA PRO A 30 -11.15 -2.79 8.72
C PRO A 30 -10.70 -2.63 10.18
N TYR A 31 -9.40 -2.79 10.41
CA TYR A 31 -8.80 -2.50 11.72
C TYR A 31 -9.01 -1.02 12.08
N GLY A 32 -9.15 -0.67 13.36
CA GLY A 32 -9.53 0.69 13.78
C GLY A 32 -11.04 0.93 13.91
N PHE A 33 -11.87 -0.01 13.46
CA PHE A 33 -13.32 0.07 13.57
C PHE A 33 -13.93 -1.13 14.29
N LYS A 34 -15.12 -0.94 14.86
CA LYS A 34 -15.94 -1.97 15.50
C LYS A 34 -17.38 -1.99 14.99
N LYS A 35 -18.04 -3.13 15.17
CA LYS A 35 -19.46 -3.24 14.84
C LYS A 35 -20.24 -2.35 15.79
N ASP A 36 -21.17 -1.60 15.24
CA ASP A 36 -22.22 -1.01 16.03
C ASP A 36 -23.16 -2.13 16.54
N PRO A 37 -23.44 -2.20 17.86
CA PRO A 37 -24.45 -3.12 18.40
C PRO A 37 -25.88 -2.78 17.94
N GLU A 38 -26.17 -1.52 17.60
CA GLU A 38 -27.51 -1.05 17.23
C GLU A 38 -27.76 -1.20 15.73
N GLU A 39 -26.80 -0.79 14.89
CA GLU A 39 -26.92 -0.89 13.44
C GLU A 39 -25.91 -1.86 12.80
N LYS A 40 -26.40 -2.99 12.27
CA LYS A 40 -25.58 -4.05 11.66
C LYS A 40 -24.58 -3.59 10.58
N HIS A 41 -24.89 -2.51 9.87
CA HIS A 41 -24.11 -2.01 8.73
C HIS A 41 -23.34 -0.72 9.04
N HIS A 42 -23.42 -0.22 10.27
CA HIS A 42 -22.67 0.94 10.75
C HIS A 42 -21.40 0.48 11.49
N TRP A 43 -20.33 1.27 11.35
CA TRP A 43 -19.04 1.01 11.97
C TRP A 43 -18.71 2.15 12.92
N LEU A 44 -18.42 1.80 14.16
CA LEU A 44 -17.97 2.74 15.18
C LEU A 44 -16.45 2.76 15.22
N VAL A 45 -15.86 3.89 15.61
CA VAL A 45 -14.42 4.00 15.82
C VAL A 45 -14.02 3.21 17.06
N ASP A 46 -12.94 2.45 16.94
CA ASP A 46 -12.30 1.72 18.02
C ASP A 46 -11.03 2.48 18.42
N GLU A 47 -11.12 3.42 19.36
CA GLU A 47 -10.08 4.43 19.62
C GLU A 47 -8.67 3.84 19.80
N GLU A 48 -8.52 2.75 20.54
CA GLU A 48 -7.22 2.09 20.75
C GLU A 48 -6.59 1.64 19.42
N ALA A 49 -7.39 1.03 18.54
CA ALA A 49 -6.93 0.61 17.22
C ALA A 49 -6.83 1.78 16.24
N ALA A 50 -7.69 2.80 16.39
CA ALA A 50 -7.73 3.99 15.55
C ALA A 50 -6.47 4.85 15.76
N ASP A 51 -5.97 4.97 16.99
CA ASP A 51 -4.72 5.67 17.28
C ASP A 51 -3.52 5.05 16.56
N VAL A 52 -3.46 3.72 16.51
CA VAL A 52 -2.43 3.00 15.73
C VAL A 52 -2.57 3.30 14.24
N VAL A 53 -3.80 3.36 13.72
CA VAL A 53 -4.06 3.72 12.32
C VAL A 53 -3.62 5.16 12.05
N ARG A 54 -4.04 6.14 12.85
CA ARG A 54 -3.64 7.56 12.75
C ARG A 54 -2.11 7.67 12.72
N ARG A 55 -1.43 6.98 13.63
CA ARG A 55 0.03 6.92 13.69
C ARG A 55 0.66 6.36 12.41
N ILE A 56 0.12 5.28 11.84
CA ILE A 56 0.61 4.69 10.58
C ILE A 56 0.50 5.70 9.44
N PHE A 57 -0.63 6.40 9.33
CA PHE A 57 -0.84 7.39 8.27
C PHE A 57 0.09 8.60 8.42
N HIS A 58 0.31 9.10 9.65
CA HIS A 58 1.30 10.15 9.90
C HIS A 58 2.73 9.72 9.56
N LEU A 59 3.16 8.53 9.96
CA LEU A 59 4.49 8.02 9.60
C LEU A 59 4.65 7.85 8.08
N SER A 60 3.59 7.43 7.39
CA SER A 60 3.60 7.36 5.92
C SER A 60 3.63 8.76 5.30
N ALA A 61 2.95 9.73 5.89
CA ALA A 61 2.95 11.13 5.46
C ALA A 61 4.36 11.75 5.57
N GLU A 62 5.11 11.41 6.61
CA GLU A 62 6.54 11.76 6.76
C GLU A 62 7.46 11.11 5.70
N GLY A 63 6.94 10.17 4.91
CA GLY A 63 7.69 9.47 3.86
C GLY A 63 8.36 8.18 4.32
N LYS A 64 8.03 7.63 5.50
CA LYS A 64 8.53 6.34 5.94
C LYS A 64 7.85 5.22 5.13
N GLY A 65 8.65 4.29 4.61
CA GLY A 65 8.14 3.16 3.85
C GLY A 65 7.41 2.13 4.73
N PRO A 66 6.50 1.31 4.17
CA PRO A 66 5.71 0.34 4.94
C PRO A 66 6.55 -0.63 5.78
N GLN A 67 7.71 -1.06 5.28
CA GLN A 67 8.64 -1.94 6.01
C GLN A 67 9.28 -1.22 7.21
N THR A 68 9.63 0.05 7.06
CA THR A 68 10.17 0.87 8.15
C THR A 68 9.11 1.11 9.22
N ILE A 69 7.88 1.41 8.81
CA ILE A 69 6.74 1.58 9.73
C ILE A 69 6.51 0.26 10.50
N ALA A 70 6.56 -0.90 9.85
CA ALA A 70 6.44 -2.20 10.51
C ALA A 70 7.49 -2.39 11.62
N LYS A 71 8.75 -2.05 11.33
CA LYS A 71 9.84 -2.13 12.31
C LYS A 71 9.62 -1.19 13.48
N ILE A 72 9.18 0.05 13.23
CA ILE A 72 8.88 1.03 14.29
C ILE A 72 7.79 0.48 15.21
N LEU A 73 6.66 0.03 14.64
CA LEU A 73 5.55 -0.54 15.43
C LEU A 73 5.96 -1.79 16.21
N MET A 74 6.83 -2.63 15.63
CA MET A 74 7.37 -3.81 16.30
C MET A 74 8.28 -3.43 17.48
N MET A 75 9.14 -2.42 17.33
CA MET A 75 10.03 -1.93 18.39
C MET A 75 9.22 -1.32 19.54
N ASP A 76 8.16 -0.60 19.22
CA ASP A 76 7.27 0.01 20.20
C ASP A 76 6.27 -0.98 20.84
N LYS A 77 6.39 -2.27 20.49
CA LYS A 77 5.51 -3.35 20.98
C LYS A 77 4.02 -3.07 20.76
N VAL A 78 3.68 -2.54 19.59
CA VAL A 78 2.29 -2.35 19.17
C VAL A 78 1.74 -3.67 18.65
N GLU A 79 0.61 -4.13 19.21
CA GLU A 79 -0.06 -5.36 18.78
C GLU A 79 -0.47 -5.29 17.30
N ARG A 80 -0.19 -6.36 16.55
CA ARG A 80 -0.60 -6.44 15.14
C ARG A 80 -2.12 -6.64 15.01
N PRO A 81 -2.75 -6.20 13.90
CA PRO A 81 -4.20 -6.20 13.76
C PRO A 81 -4.85 -7.57 13.94
N SER A 82 -4.22 -8.63 13.43
CA SER A 82 -4.74 -10.00 13.55
C SER A 82 -4.73 -10.51 14.99
N TYR A 83 -3.73 -10.12 15.79
CA TYR A 83 -3.63 -10.47 17.21
C TYR A 83 -4.66 -9.71 18.03
N TYR A 84 -4.71 -8.39 17.85
CA TYR A 84 -5.68 -7.51 18.51
C TYR A 84 -7.12 -8.00 18.31
N LEU A 85 -7.49 -8.24 17.05
CA LEU A 85 -8.83 -8.73 16.71
C LEU A 85 -9.07 -10.14 17.28
N ALA A 86 -8.10 -11.06 17.19
CA ALA A 86 -8.26 -12.41 17.72
C ALA A 86 -8.44 -12.43 19.24
N ARG A 87 -7.71 -11.59 19.98
CA ARG A 87 -7.85 -11.41 21.44
C ARG A 87 -9.27 -10.98 21.82
N GLN A 88 -9.91 -10.17 21.00
CA GLN A 88 -11.30 -9.74 21.18
C GLN A 88 -12.35 -10.71 20.60
N GLY A 89 -11.95 -11.89 20.10
CA GLY A 89 -12.88 -12.84 19.44
C GLY A 89 -13.43 -12.33 18.10
N ARG A 90 -12.69 -11.43 17.44
CA ARG A 90 -13.07 -10.74 16.20
C ARG A 90 -12.11 -11.08 15.06
N GLY A 91 -12.56 -10.86 13.83
CA GLY A 91 -11.73 -10.99 12.62
C GLY A 91 -11.79 -12.35 11.92
N THR A 92 -11.58 -12.34 10.61
CA THR A 92 -11.75 -13.53 9.74
C THR A 92 -10.75 -14.64 10.05
N CYS A 93 -9.56 -14.28 10.52
CA CYS A 93 -8.46 -15.22 10.77
C CYS A 93 -8.27 -15.58 12.24
N GLN A 94 -9.15 -15.17 13.15
CA GLN A 94 -8.97 -15.30 14.60
C GLN A 94 -8.52 -16.70 15.08
N ARG A 95 -9.07 -17.78 14.49
CA ARG A 95 -8.73 -19.17 14.86
C ARG A 95 -7.35 -19.63 14.35
N LYS A 96 -6.80 -18.94 13.35
CA LYS A 96 -5.52 -19.26 12.69
C LYS A 96 -4.43 -18.28 13.07
N THR A 97 -4.77 -17.21 13.79
CA THR A 97 -3.80 -16.22 14.20
C THR A 97 -2.83 -16.86 15.19
N ASP A 98 -1.53 -16.77 14.86
CA ASP A 98 -0.48 -17.13 15.80
C ASP A 98 -0.42 -16.11 16.95
N MET A 99 -0.71 -16.57 18.16
CA MET A 99 -0.73 -15.75 19.37
C MET A 99 0.65 -15.63 20.03
N SER A 100 1.65 -16.39 19.58
CA SER A 100 3.02 -16.34 20.15
C SER A 100 3.81 -15.11 19.71
N ARG A 101 3.45 -14.49 18.58
CA ARG A 101 4.14 -13.35 17.96
C ARG A 101 3.20 -12.14 17.81
N PRO A 102 2.83 -11.45 18.91
CA PRO A 102 1.86 -10.36 18.90
C PRO A 102 2.32 -9.11 18.14
N TYR A 103 3.63 -8.86 18.08
CA TYR A 103 4.19 -7.61 17.53
C TYR A 103 4.79 -7.75 16.13
N ASP A 104 4.59 -8.90 15.48
CA ASP A 104 5.16 -9.19 14.15
C ASP A 104 4.38 -8.49 13.04
N TRP A 105 4.62 -7.19 12.88
CA TRP A 105 4.07 -6.38 11.80
C TRP A 105 4.79 -6.67 10.48
N THR A 106 4.01 -6.80 9.41
CA THR A 106 4.56 -6.96 8.06
C THR A 106 4.29 -5.71 7.22
N GLY A 107 5.24 -5.34 6.36
CA GLY A 107 5.07 -4.22 5.44
C GLY A 107 3.87 -4.40 4.50
N ASN A 108 3.46 -5.64 4.20
CA ASN A 108 2.26 -5.92 3.41
C ASN A 108 0.99 -5.52 4.16
N THR A 109 0.89 -5.84 5.45
CA THR A 109 -0.25 -5.42 6.29
C THR A 109 -0.41 -3.90 6.28
N ILE A 110 0.69 -3.16 6.43
CA ILE A 110 0.69 -1.70 6.42
C ILE A 110 0.35 -1.16 5.03
N ALA A 111 0.91 -1.74 3.97
CA ALA A 111 0.59 -1.35 2.60
C ALA A 111 -0.90 -1.56 2.27
N ASP A 112 -1.49 -2.66 2.75
CA ASP A 112 -2.92 -2.95 2.60
C ASP A 112 -3.79 -1.98 3.41
N MET A 113 -3.35 -1.56 4.60
CA MET A 113 -4.03 -0.54 5.39
C MET A 113 -4.00 0.82 4.70
N LEU A 114 -2.82 1.26 4.27
CA LEU A 114 -2.67 2.54 3.58
C LEU A 114 -3.46 2.60 2.26
N ALA A 115 -3.70 1.47 1.60
CA ALA A 115 -4.47 1.41 0.35
C ALA A 115 -6.00 1.47 0.52
N LYS A 116 -6.51 1.48 1.75
CA LYS A 116 -7.94 1.46 2.06
C LYS A 116 -8.47 2.90 2.20
N PRO A 117 -9.35 3.38 1.30
CA PRO A 117 -10.05 4.65 1.49
C PRO A 117 -11.13 4.56 2.57
N GLU A 118 -11.42 3.38 3.12
CA GLU A 118 -12.31 3.20 4.27
C GLU A 118 -11.89 4.04 5.47
N TYR A 119 -10.58 4.29 5.64
CA TYR A 119 -10.10 5.17 6.71
C TYR A 119 -10.50 6.64 6.58
N MET A 120 -10.95 7.08 5.39
CA MET A 120 -11.55 8.39 5.15
C MET A 120 -13.08 8.38 5.34
N GLY A 121 -13.65 7.31 5.91
CA GLY A 121 -15.10 7.19 6.10
C GLY A 121 -15.85 6.73 4.84
N HIS A 122 -15.17 6.17 3.84
CA HIS A 122 -15.81 5.71 2.59
C HIS A 122 -16.13 4.22 2.62
N THR A 123 -17.23 3.78 2.03
CA THR A 123 -17.48 2.34 1.80
C THR A 123 -17.13 1.98 0.37
N VAL A 124 -16.23 1.01 0.19
CA VAL A 124 -15.85 0.49 -1.13
C VAL A 124 -16.41 -0.90 -1.33
N ASN A 125 -17.32 -1.02 -2.29
CA ASN A 125 -17.94 -2.28 -2.69
C ASN A 125 -17.33 -2.79 -4.01
N PHE A 126 -17.46 -4.11 -4.22
CA PHE A 126 -17.08 -4.81 -5.46
C PHE A 126 -15.59 -4.79 -5.84
N ARG A 127 -14.65 -4.72 -4.88
CA ARG A 127 -13.20 -4.83 -5.16
C ARG A 127 -12.78 -6.08 -5.94
N ALA A 128 -13.59 -7.13 -5.90
CA ALA A 128 -13.31 -8.39 -6.58
C ALA A 128 -14.61 -9.11 -6.94
N TYR A 129 -14.54 -10.03 -7.89
CA TYR A 129 -15.66 -10.85 -8.32
C TYR A 129 -15.23 -12.29 -8.60
N LYS A 130 -16.21 -13.18 -8.64
CA LYS A 130 -16.05 -14.55 -9.12
C LYS A 130 -16.82 -14.70 -10.44
N PRO A 131 -16.18 -15.10 -11.55
CA PRO A 131 -16.86 -15.33 -12.82
C PRO A 131 -17.96 -16.39 -12.69
N SER A 132 -17.59 -17.56 -12.17
CA SER A 132 -18.51 -18.66 -11.87
C SER A 132 -18.52 -18.99 -10.38
N TYR A 133 -19.64 -19.53 -9.91
CA TYR A 133 -19.75 -20.06 -8.55
C TYR A 133 -18.85 -21.30 -8.35
N LYS A 134 -18.49 -21.99 -9.44
CA LYS A 134 -17.59 -23.16 -9.44
C LYS A 134 -16.12 -22.75 -9.28
N ASP A 135 -15.80 -21.49 -9.56
CA ASP A 135 -14.43 -21.01 -9.50
C ASP A 135 -14.01 -20.77 -8.05
N LYS A 136 -12.90 -21.39 -7.65
CA LYS A 136 -12.30 -21.19 -6.34
C LYS A 136 -11.58 -19.84 -6.26
N LYS A 137 -11.04 -19.35 -7.39
CA LYS A 137 -10.28 -18.11 -7.48
C LYS A 137 -11.21 -16.90 -7.60
N MET A 138 -10.81 -15.81 -6.95
CA MET A 138 -11.48 -14.52 -7.01
C MET A 138 -10.61 -13.56 -7.81
N ILE A 139 -11.20 -12.86 -8.77
CA ILE A 139 -10.51 -11.92 -9.66
C ILE A 139 -10.69 -10.51 -9.11
N LYS A 140 -9.59 -9.77 -8.96
CA LYS A 140 -9.62 -8.37 -8.51
C LYS A 140 -10.16 -7.49 -9.64
N ARG A 141 -11.04 -6.55 -9.30
CA ARG A 141 -11.51 -5.52 -10.23
C ARG A 141 -10.51 -4.37 -10.29
N PRO A 142 -10.34 -3.74 -11.46
CA PRO A 142 -9.56 -2.52 -11.54
C PRO A 142 -10.24 -1.41 -10.70
N PRO A 143 -9.50 -0.43 -10.14
CA PRO A 143 -10.04 0.59 -9.24
C PRO A 143 -11.20 1.40 -9.80
N GLU A 144 -11.27 1.55 -11.12
CA GLU A 144 -12.31 2.32 -11.84
C GLU A 144 -13.68 1.63 -11.80
N GLU A 145 -13.70 0.31 -11.59
CA GLU A 145 -14.93 -0.47 -11.43
C GLU A 145 -15.40 -0.56 -9.97
N TRP A 146 -14.66 0.03 -9.03
CA TRP A 146 -15.04 0.00 -7.63
C TRP A 146 -16.22 0.94 -7.39
N LEU A 147 -17.20 0.48 -6.63
CA LEU A 147 -18.30 1.34 -6.22
C LEU A 147 -17.97 1.95 -4.88
N ILE A 148 -17.63 3.23 -4.89
CA ILE A 148 -17.20 4.00 -3.71
C ILE A 148 -18.38 4.87 -3.27
N PHE A 149 -18.76 4.74 -2.00
CA PHE A 149 -19.72 5.59 -1.33
C PHE A 149 -18.98 6.44 -0.33
N GLU A 150 -19.10 7.75 -0.47
CA GLU A 150 -18.40 8.71 0.39
C GLU A 150 -19.14 8.89 1.72
N ASN A 151 -18.40 9.20 2.78
CA ASN A 151 -18.89 9.60 4.10
C ASN A 151 -19.99 8.70 4.70
N THR A 152 -19.81 7.38 4.64
CA THR A 152 -20.76 6.40 5.18
C THR A 152 -20.58 6.11 6.67
N HIS A 153 -19.39 6.40 7.21
CA HIS A 153 -19.04 6.22 8.61
C HIS A 153 -17.99 7.24 9.02
N GLU A 154 -17.73 7.34 10.32
CA GLU A 154 -16.75 8.27 10.88
C GLU A 154 -15.34 7.99 10.33
N ALA A 155 -14.66 9.04 9.89
CA ALA A 155 -13.31 8.93 9.34
C ALA A 155 -12.27 8.89 10.47
N ILE A 156 -11.32 7.95 10.39
CA ILE A 156 -10.17 7.91 11.31
C ILE A 156 -9.08 8.89 10.86
N VAL A 157 -8.97 9.10 9.55
CA VAL A 157 -7.93 9.91 8.91
C VAL A 157 -8.59 10.92 7.97
N ASP A 158 -8.13 12.17 8.03
CA ASP A 158 -8.61 13.22 7.14
C ASP A 158 -8.15 12.99 5.68
N ALA A 159 -8.91 13.56 4.75
CA ALA A 159 -8.65 13.37 3.32
C ALA A 159 -7.28 13.92 2.89
N GLU A 160 -6.77 14.96 3.53
CA GLU A 160 -5.48 15.57 3.17
C GLU A 160 -4.31 14.69 3.61
N THR A 161 -4.32 14.19 4.84
CA THR A 161 -3.33 13.21 5.34
C THR A 161 -3.35 11.94 4.50
N TRP A 162 -4.52 11.44 4.12
CA TRP A 162 -4.62 10.25 3.27
C TRP A 162 -4.02 10.48 1.88
N LYS A 163 -4.35 11.61 1.23
CA LYS A 163 -3.77 11.98 -0.09
C LYS A 163 -2.26 12.14 0.01
N LEU A 164 -1.76 12.77 1.07
CA LEU A 164 -0.33 12.96 1.29
C LEU A 164 0.38 11.61 1.48
N ALA A 165 -0.20 10.70 2.27
CA ALA A 165 0.29 9.33 2.40
C ALA A 165 0.27 8.55 1.07
N GLN A 166 -0.71 8.74 0.19
CA GLN A 166 -0.66 8.13 -1.14
C GLN A 166 0.45 8.71 -2.01
N ARG A 167 0.64 10.03 -2.00
CA ARG A 167 1.71 10.68 -2.77
C ARG A 167 3.09 10.20 -2.31
N SER A 168 3.30 10.05 -1.00
CA SER A 168 4.58 9.55 -0.48
C SER A 168 4.84 8.10 -0.92
N ARG A 169 3.80 7.26 -1.03
CA ARG A 169 3.92 5.87 -1.52
C ARG A 169 4.25 5.75 -3.01
N GLN A 170 3.83 6.70 -3.85
CA GLN A 170 4.14 6.67 -5.28
C GLN A 170 5.63 6.81 -5.57
N THR A 171 6.37 7.46 -4.65
CA THR A 171 7.81 7.66 -4.73
C THR A 171 8.51 6.71 -3.75
N VAL A 172 8.71 5.46 -4.18
CA VAL A 172 9.39 4.47 -3.34
C VAL A 172 10.88 4.80 -3.27
N ARG A 173 11.30 5.50 -2.21
CA ARG A 173 12.71 5.66 -1.84
C ARG A 173 13.20 4.36 -1.21
N ARG A 174 13.74 3.46 -2.04
CA ARG A 174 14.35 2.23 -1.55
C ARG A 174 15.69 2.58 -0.91
N THR A 175 15.78 2.31 0.39
CA THR A 175 17.06 2.24 1.07
C THR A 175 17.75 0.96 0.61
N ASP A 176 18.93 1.09 0.02
CA ASP A 176 19.73 -0.05 -0.45
C ASP A 176 20.59 -0.62 0.70
N THR A 177 21.43 -1.60 0.37
CA THR A 177 22.42 -2.28 1.21
C THR A 177 23.31 -1.31 2.01
N THR A 178 23.49 -0.08 1.53
CA THR A 178 24.28 0.98 2.20
C THR A 178 23.51 1.73 3.28
N GLY A 179 22.21 1.46 3.48
CA GLY A 179 21.39 2.17 4.47
C GLY A 179 20.97 3.58 4.04
N VAL A 180 21.41 4.05 2.86
CA VAL A 180 21.10 5.38 2.31
C VAL A 180 20.26 5.24 1.05
N ALA A 181 19.13 5.95 0.98
CA ALA A 181 18.32 6.02 -0.23
C ALA A 181 19.07 6.81 -1.31
N ASN A 182 18.96 6.38 -2.57
CA ASN A 182 19.58 7.11 -3.66
C ASN A 182 18.92 8.50 -3.82
N PRO A 183 19.69 9.60 -3.83
CA PRO A 183 19.16 10.97 -3.89
C PRO A 183 18.32 11.23 -5.15
N LEU A 184 18.58 10.52 -6.24
CA LEU A 184 17.89 10.66 -7.52
C LEU A 184 16.65 9.74 -7.65
N THR A 185 16.31 8.99 -6.60
CA THR A 185 15.15 8.07 -6.62
C THR A 185 13.84 8.83 -6.86
N GLY A 186 13.16 8.49 -7.96
CA GLY A 186 11.89 9.12 -8.34
C GLY A 186 12.01 10.47 -9.05
N LEU A 187 13.24 10.96 -9.27
CA LEU A 187 13.51 12.20 -10.00
C LEU A 187 13.93 11.97 -11.46
N LEU A 188 14.44 10.77 -11.77
CA LEU A 188 14.94 10.41 -13.10
C LEU A 188 13.87 9.73 -13.95
N PHE A 189 13.70 10.26 -15.15
CA PHE A 189 12.82 9.72 -16.19
C PHE A 189 13.61 9.55 -17.49
N CYS A 190 13.30 8.50 -18.23
CA CYS A 190 13.91 8.25 -19.54
C CYS A 190 13.48 9.36 -20.51
N ALA A 191 14.44 9.98 -21.21
CA ALA A 191 14.16 11.07 -22.13
C ALA A 191 13.30 10.64 -23.33
N GLU A 192 13.37 9.36 -23.73
CA GLU A 192 12.70 8.85 -24.93
C GLU A 192 11.29 8.32 -24.64
N CYS A 193 11.14 7.46 -23.63
CA CYS A 193 9.84 6.84 -23.33
C CYS A 193 9.09 7.48 -22.14
N GLY A 194 9.69 8.44 -21.44
CA GLY A 194 9.10 9.11 -20.28
C GLY A 194 8.91 8.21 -19.04
N ALA A 195 9.32 6.95 -19.10
CA ALA A 195 9.20 6.03 -17.97
C ALA A 195 10.19 6.38 -16.85
N ARG A 196 9.79 6.10 -15.61
CA ARG A 196 10.65 6.27 -14.43
C ARG A 196 11.87 5.35 -14.52
N MET A 197 13.06 5.90 -14.28
CA MET A 197 14.30 5.12 -14.27
C MET A 197 14.54 4.50 -12.89
N TYR A 198 15.06 3.27 -12.88
CA TYR A 198 15.40 2.53 -11.68
C TYR A 198 16.90 2.45 -11.53
N ASN A 199 17.36 2.71 -10.31
CA ASN A 199 18.76 2.58 -9.95
C ASN A 199 19.10 1.13 -9.62
N HIS A 200 20.20 0.64 -10.20
CA HIS A 200 20.84 -0.63 -9.92
C HIS A 200 22.22 -0.31 -9.36
N ARG A 201 22.37 -0.43 -8.04
CA ARG A 201 23.69 -0.31 -7.41
C ARG A 201 24.32 -1.67 -7.28
N CYS A 202 25.62 -1.75 -7.48
CA CYS A 202 26.44 -2.88 -7.05
C CYS A 202 26.83 -2.72 -5.56
N GLY A 203 25.90 -2.27 -4.69
CA GLY A 203 26.20 -1.83 -3.33
C GLY A 203 26.92 -2.88 -2.46
N GLY A 204 26.55 -4.16 -2.60
CA GLY A 204 27.22 -5.26 -1.90
C GLY A 204 28.66 -5.55 -2.37
N ARG A 205 29.05 -5.10 -3.58
CA ARG A 205 30.44 -5.14 -4.05
C ARG A 205 31.20 -3.89 -3.59
N ALA A 206 30.58 -2.72 -3.72
CA ALA A 206 31.14 -1.45 -3.28
C ALA A 206 31.49 -1.44 -1.78
N LEU A 207 30.65 -2.00 -0.91
CA LEU A 207 30.92 -2.16 0.52
C LEU A 207 32.08 -3.13 0.80
N ARG A 208 32.17 -4.24 0.05
CA ARG A 208 33.26 -5.23 0.19
C ARG A 208 34.60 -4.68 -0.29
N GLU A 209 34.59 -3.88 -1.34
CA GLU A 209 35.79 -3.32 -2.00
C GLU A 209 36.12 -1.90 -1.50
N GLY A 210 35.40 -1.37 -0.51
CA GLY A 210 35.70 -0.09 0.14
C GLY A 210 35.49 1.15 -0.73
N TRP A 211 34.66 1.05 -1.78
CA TRP A 211 34.40 2.18 -2.66
C TRP A 211 33.66 3.29 -1.92
N LYS A 212 34.03 4.54 -2.20
CA LYS A 212 33.36 5.73 -1.65
C LYS A 212 32.46 6.35 -2.72
N PRO A 213 31.30 6.92 -2.33
CA PRO A 213 30.51 7.72 -3.24
C PRO A 213 31.30 8.95 -3.66
N ASP A 214 31.08 9.39 -4.89
CA ASP A 214 31.64 10.64 -5.42
C ASP A 214 31.16 11.83 -4.57
N ALA A 215 32.08 12.76 -4.28
CA ALA A 215 31.83 13.83 -3.31
C ALA A 215 30.85 14.90 -3.83
N ASP A 216 30.77 15.09 -5.15
CA ASP A 216 29.93 16.10 -5.78
C ASP A 216 28.52 15.54 -6.08
N SER A 217 28.45 14.36 -6.69
CA SER A 217 27.17 13.74 -7.07
C SER A 217 26.53 12.90 -5.97
N GLY A 218 27.29 12.46 -4.96
CA GLY A 218 26.83 11.50 -3.95
C GLY A 218 26.51 10.11 -4.51
N LEU A 219 26.90 9.84 -5.76
CA LEU A 219 26.64 8.58 -6.47
C LEU A 219 27.86 7.66 -6.37
N TYR A 220 27.61 6.34 -6.34
CA TYR A 220 28.70 5.38 -6.49
C TYR A 220 29.10 5.27 -7.96
N PRO A 221 30.38 5.02 -8.28
CA PRO A 221 30.84 4.77 -9.66
C PRO A 221 30.11 3.61 -10.37
N SER A 222 29.50 2.69 -9.61
CA SER A 222 28.70 1.57 -10.13
C SER A 222 27.19 1.80 -10.11
N ASP A 223 26.72 3.00 -9.78
CA ASP A 223 25.30 3.33 -9.85
C ASP A 223 24.86 3.40 -11.33
N ASN A 224 24.11 2.39 -11.76
CA ASN A 224 23.53 2.36 -13.10
C ASN A 224 22.03 2.69 -13.03
N TYR A 225 21.47 3.37 -14.03
CA TYR A 225 20.05 3.70 -14.09
C TYR A 225 19.44 3.18 -15.38
N ASN A 226 18.46 2.29 -15.24
CA ASN A 226 17.84 1.64 -16.38
C ASN A 226 16.35 1.98 -16.45
N CYS A 227 15.83 2.11 -17.66
CA CYS A 227 14.41 2.06 -17.92
C CYS A 227 13.93 0.60 -17.97
N TRP A 228 12.67 0.35 -17.60
CA TRP A 228 12.07 -0.99 -17.71
C TRP A 228 11.90 -1.46 -19.17
N ILE A 229 11.65 -0.53 -20.09
CA ILE A 229 11.33 -0.82 -21.50
C ILE A 229 12.58 -1.21 -22.28
N GLU A 230 13.69 -0.50 -22.04
CA GLU A 230 14.97 -0.78 -22.68
C GLU A 230 16.04 -0.91 -21.61
N LYS A 231 16.62 -2.10 -21.49
CA LYS A 231 17.85 -2.34 -20.70
C LYS A 231 19.07 -1.72 -21.39
N ARG A 232 18.95 -0.49 -21.91
CA ARG A 232 20.00 0.24 -22.63
C ARG A 232 20.42 1.49 -21.85
N PRO A 233 21.71 1.88 -21.88
CA PRO A 233 22.22 3.01 -21.13
C PRO A 233 22.02 4.30 -21.92
N TYR A 234 20.89 5.00 -21.78
CA TYR A 234 20.68 6.27 -22.48
C TYR A 234 19.93 7.34 -21.68
N SER A 235 20.20 8.58 -22.10
CA SER A 235 19.97 9.88 -21.46
C SER A 235 18.79 9.97 -20.48
N ALA A 236 19.10 10.48 -19.29
CA ALA A 236 18.10 10.72 -18.24
C ALA A 236 17.73 12.20 -18.19
N ARG A 237 16.42 12.46 -18.04
CA ARG A 237 15.88 13.79 -17.73
C ARG A 237 15.63 13.87 -16.22
N LEU A 238 16.20 14.89 -15.57
CA LEU A 238 15.87 15.23 -14.18
C LEU A 238 14.65 16.14 -14.14
N HIS A 239 13.65 15.75 -13.34
CA HIS A 239 12.60 16.66 -12.94
C HIS A 239 12.96 17.33 -11.60
N GLY A 240 13.50 18.55 -11.67
CA GLY A 240 13.71 19.40 -10.49
C GLY A 240 12.43 20.08 -10.03
N ARG A 241 12.36 20.46 -8.74
CA ARG A 241 11.26 21.27 -8.16
C ARG A 241 11.13 22.67 -8.78
N THR A 242 12.10 23.09 -9.60
CA THR A 242 12.24 24.45 -10.16
C THR A 242 12.12 24.52 -11.68
N GLY A 243 11.65 23.48 -12.37
CA GLY A 243 11.36 23.54 -13.81
C GLY A 243 12.59 23.52 -14.74
N ALA A 244 13.80 23.42 -14.22
CA ALA A 244 15.00 23.24 -15.05
C ALA A 244 15.19 21.75 -15.43
N THR A 245 15.15 21.45 -16.72
CA THR A 245 15.47 20.14 -17.29
C THR A 245 16.97 20.02 -17.58
N GLY A 246 17.68 19.21 -16.79
CA GLY A 246 19.07 18.80 -17.06
C GLY A 246 19.12 17.39 -17.66
N TYR A 247 20.04 17.18 -18.61
CA TYR A 247 20.31 15.87 -19.21
C TYR A 247 21.55 15.24 -18.57
N TYR A 248 21.43 14.00 -18.07
CA TYR A 248 22.53 13.24 -17.47
C TYR A 248 22.80 11.98 -18.30
N ASN A 249 24.07 11.78 -18.66
CA ASN A 249 24.55 10.56 -19.30
C ASN A 249 25.21 9.66 -18.24
N PHE A 250 24.54 8.58 -17.86
CA PHE A 250 25.09 7.58 -16.94
C PHE A 250 25.93 6.57 -17.73
N ARG A 251 27.18 6.33 -17.30
CA ARG A 251 28.05 5.32 -17.93
C ARG A 251 27.52 3.92 -17.61
N SER A 252 27.48 3.03 -18.61
CA SER A 252 27.17 1.62 -18.43
C SER A 252 28.30 0.93 -17.66
N CYS A 253 27.93 0.10 -16.67
CA CYS A 253 28.87 -0.78 -15.99
C CYS A 253 29.32 -1.86 -17.00
N GLY A 254 30.61 -1.88 -17.34
CA GLY A 254 31.27 -3.00 -18.00
C GLY A 254 31.58 -4.12 -17.03
#